data_AF-A0A1H4AR79-F1
#
_entry.id   AF-A0A1H4AR79-F1
#
_cell.length_a   1.000
_cell.length_b   1.000
_cell.length_c   1.000
_cell.angle_alpha   90.00
_cell.angle_beta   90.00
_cell.angle_gamma   90.00
#
_symmetry.space_group_name_H-M   'P 1'
#
loop_
_entity.id
_entity.type
_entity.pdbx_description
1 polymer ?
#
loop_
_entity_poly.entity_id
_entity_poly.type
_entity_poly.pdbx_seq_one_letter_code
_entity_poly.pdbx_strand_id
1 'polypeptide(L)'
;MGETPRSASAPYYLLAYLGEERLCVYAPDSLGAWVGRSLPEAEELRIEAELHRLRRSGRRVAVLEVCLFADGERLCVRVLCVAG
;
A
#
# COMPACT_ATOMS: atom_id res chain seq x y z
N MET A 1 6.19 33.80 -2.03
CA MET A 1 5.94 32.42 -2.51
C MET A 1 5.91 31.54 -1.29
N GLY A 2 4.72 31.08 -0.88
CA GLY A 2 4.58 30.29 0.33
C GLY A 2 5.04 28.86 0.07
N GLU A 3 6.19 28.49 0.63
CA GLU A 3 6.53 27.10 0.82
C GLU A 3 5.47 26.51 1.74
N THR A 4 4.65 25.61 1.22
CA THR A 4 3.84 24.75 2.08
C THR A 4 4.82 24.05 3.02
N PRO A 5 4.57 24.08 4.35
CA PRO A 5 5.37 23.28 5.27
C PRO A 5 5.42 21.86 4.71
N ARG A 6 6.59 21.22 4.70
CA ARG A 6 6.68 19.77 4.48
C ARG A 6 5.83 19.13 5.57
N SER A 7 4.54 18.98 5.25
CA SER A 7 3.53 18.38 6.09
C SER A 7 4.13 17.08 6.57
N ALA A 8 4.12 16.90 7.89
CA ALA A 8 4.62 15.71 8.57
C ALA A 8 4.45 14.49 7.68
N SER A 9 5.56 13.82 7.36
CA SER A 9 5.67 12.65 6.48
C SER A 9 4.32 11.98 6.33
N ALA A 10 3.69 12.12 5.17
CA ALA A 10 2.42 11.44 4.90
C ALA A 10 2.55 10.01 5.42
N PRO A 11 1.62 9.51 6.28
CA PRO A 11 1.72 8.16 6.80
C PRO A 11 1.90 7.25 5.59
N TYR A 12 3.03 6.52 5.56
CA TYR A 12 3.52 5.83 4.37
C TYR A 12 2.36 5.20 3.59
N TYR A 13 2.07 5.70 2.39
CA TYR A 13 1.04 5.10 1.55
C TYR A 13 1.72 4.05 0.68
N LEU A 14 1.32 2.79 0.85
CA LEU A 14 1.66 1.73 -0.08
C LEU A 14 0.68 1.75 -1.25
N LEU A 15 1.15 1.39 -2.44
CA LEU A 15 0.31 1.15 -3.60
C LEU A 15 0.27 -0.36 -3.85
N ALA A 16 -0.91 -0.94 -3.98
CA ALA A 16 -1.06 -2.36 -4.29
C ALA A 16 -2.00 -2.60 -5.49
N TYR A 17 -1.62 -3.50 -6.38
CA TYR A 17 -2.46 -3.96 -7.49
C TYR A 17 -2.11 -5.41 -7.88
N LEU A 18 -3.00 -6.06 -8.63
CA LEU A 18 -2.77 -7.39 -9.19
C LEU A 18 -2.21 -7.24 -10.62
N GLY A 19 -0.90 -7.44 -10.79
CA GLY A 19 -0.23 -7.47 -12.10
C GLY A 19 0.02 -8.91 -12.54
N GLU A 20 -0.41 -9.30 -13.74
CA GLU A 20 -0.28 -10.68 -14.25
C GLU A 20 -0.66 -11.75 -13.20
N GLU A 21 -1.77 -11.50 -12.49
CA GLU A 21 -2.31 -12.35 -11.42
C GLU A 21 -1.47 -12.47 -10.15
N ARG A 22 -0.44 -11.63 -9.99
CA ARG A 22 0.39 -11.55 -8.79
C ARG A 22 0.20 -10.23 -8.08
N LEU A 23 0.21 -10.26 -6.75
CA LEU A 23 0.26 -9.04 -5.96
C LEU A 23 1.55 -8.28 -6.23
N CYS A 24 1.40 -6.99 -6.52
CA CYS A 24 2.50 -6.04 -6.60
C CYS A 24 2.24 -4.95 -5.56
N VAL A 25 3.17 -4.77 -4.61
CA VAL A 25 3.14 -3.69 -3.63
C VAL A 25 4.33 -2.77 -3.85
N TYR A 26 4.09 -1.46 -3.87
CA TYR A 26 5.12 -0.44 -4.01
C TYR A 26 5.06 0.57 -2.87
N ALA A 27 6.24 1.09 -2.49
CA ALA A 27 6.39 2.20 -1.56
C ALA A 27 7.38 3.22 -2.13
N PRO A 28 7.23 4.53 -1.84
CA PRO A 28 8.27 5.50 -2.14
C PRO A 28 9.52 5.24 -1.28
N ASP A 29 10.70 5.32 -1.88
CA ASP A 29 11.98 5.36 -1.16
C ASP A 29 12.32 6.79 -0.70
N SER A 30 13.50 6.97 -0.08
CA SER A 30 13.96 8.26 0.43
C SER A 30 14.18 9.32 -0.68
N LEU A 31 14.27 8.90 -1.93
CA LEU A 31 14.41 9.75 -3.11
C LEU A 31 13.06 9.97 -3.84
N GLY A 32 11.98 9.34 -3.35
CA GLY A 32 10.64 9.42 -3.92
C GLY A 32 10.38 8.44 -5.07
N ALA A 33 11.28 7.49 -5.34
CA ALA A 33 11.07 6.46 -6.35
C ALA A 33 10.19 5.33 -5.80
N TRP A 34 9.26 4.82 -6.61
CA TRP A 34 8.42 3.70 -6.23
C TRP A 34 9.17 2.39 -6.43
N VAL A 35 9.42 1.68 -5.33
CA VAL A 35 10.14 0.40 -5.32
C VAL A 35 9.25 -0.72 -4.81
N GLY A 36 9.43 -1.91 -5.37
CA GLY A 36 8.70 -3.11 -4.96
C GLY A 36 9.01 -3.46 -3.50
N ARG A 37 7.98 -3.82 -2.75
CA ARG A 37 8.08 -4.25 -1.35
C ARG A 37 7.38 -5.57 -1.14
N SER A 38 7.99 -6.44 -0.35
CA SER A 38 7.32 -7.58 0.25
C SER A 38 6.74 -7.15 1.58
N LEU A 39 5.54 -7.61 1.89
CA LEU A 39 4.91 -7.44 3.18
C LEU A 39 4.89 -8.80 3.90
N PRO A 40 4.54 -8.83 5.21
CA PRO A 40 4.22 -10.10 5.85
C PRO A 40 3.11 -10.82 5.08
N GLU A 41 3.25 -12.13 4.89
CA GLU A 41 2.34 -12.97 4.09
C GLU A 41 0.86 -12.77 4.47
N ALA A 42 0.57 -12.66 5.77
CA ALA A 42 -0.79 -12.40 6.26
C ALA A 42 -1.38 -11.08 5.73
N GLU A 43 -0.56 -10.04 5.58
CA GLU A 43 -1.00 -8.76 5.03
C GLU A 43 -1.09 -8.81 3.50
N GLU A 44 -0.20 -9.53 2.83
CA GLU A 44 -0.27 -9.77 1.38
C GLU A 44 -1.58 -10.48 1.00
N LEU A 45 -1.95 -11.57 1.70
CA LEU A 45 -3.20 -12.29 1.49
C LEU A 45 -4.44 -11.42 1.71
N ARG A 46 -4.41 -10.53 2.72
CA ARG A 46 -5.51 -9.58 2.98
C ARG A 46 -5.66 -8.58 1.84
N ILE A 47 -4.55 -8.07 1.32
CA ILE A 47 -4.54 -7.12 0.19
C ILE A 47 -5.03 -7.82 -1.09
N GLU A 48 -4.56 -9.04 -1.37
CA GLU A 48 -5.04 -9.83 -2.51
C GLU A 48 -6.54 -10.07 -2.46
N ALA A 49 -7.06 -10.50 -1.31
CA ALA A 49 -8.49 -10.72 -1.11
C ALA A 49 -9.30 -9.44 -1.38
N GLU A 50 -8.79 -8.28 -0.94
CA GLU A 50 -9.40 -6.97 -1.18
C GLU A 50 -9.37 -6.58 -2.66
N LEU A 51 -8.27 -6.84 -3.37
CA LEU A 51 -8.16 -6.60 -4.82
C LEU A 51 -9.11 -7.50 -5.62
N HIS A 52 -9.26 -8.77 -5.25
CA HIS A 52 -10.26 -9.66 -5.84
C HIS A 52 -11.69 -9.21 -5.53
N ARG A 53 -11.95 -8.68 -4.33
CA ARG A 53 -13.25 -8.09 -3.96
C ARG A 53 -13.56 -6.86 -4.81
N LEU A 54 -12.58 -5.97 -4.99
CA LEU A 54 -12.70 -4.79 -5.84
C LEU A 54 -13.08 -5.17 -7.27
N ARG A 55 -12.31 -6.09 -7.90
CA ARG A 55 -12.58 -6.62 -9.24
C ARG A 55 -14.01 -7.15 -9.37
N ARG A 56 -14.47 -7.97 -8.43
CA ARG A 56 -15.84 -8.52 -8.44
C ARG A 56 -16.92 -7.46 -8.25
N SER A 57 -16.64 -6.42 -7.48
CA SER A 57 -17.60 -5.35 -7.19
C SER A 57 -17.68 -4.25 -8.27
N GLY A 58 -16.77 -4.24 -9.23
CA GLY A 58 -16.61 -3.15 -10.21
C GLY A 58 -16.02 -1.86 -9.62
N ARG A 59 -15.64 -1.85 -8.33
CA ARG A 59 -14.94 -0.72 -7.71
C ARG A 59 -13.47 -0.72 -8.12
N ARG A 60 -12.93 0.47 -8.41
CA ARG A 60 -11.54 0.62 -8.86
C ARG A 60 -10.52 0.77 -7.73
N VAL A 61 -10.94 1.31 -6.58
CA VAL A 61 -10.02 1.61 -5.48
C VAL A 61 -10.61 1.32 -4.09
N ALA A 62 -9.73 0.94 -3.17
CA ALA A 62 -9.98 0.91 -1.74
C ALA A 62 -8.71 1.31 -0.97
N VAL A 63 -8.87 1.67 0.30
CA VAL A 63 -7.77 1.87 1.22
C VAL A 63 -7.89 0.82 2.33
N LEU A 64 -6.83 0.05 2.53
CA LEU A 64 -6.70 -0.93 3.62
C LEU A 64 -5.66 -0.44 4.62
N GLU A 65 -5.86 -0.70 5.91
CA GLU A 65 -4.83 -0.51 6.93
C GLU A 65 -4.18 -1.87 7.25
N VAL A 66 -2.86 -1.94 7.14
CA VAL A 66 -2.04 -3.13 7.40
C VAL A 66 -1.05 -2.85 8.53
N CYS A 67 -0.73 -3.87 9.32
CA CYS A 67 0.24 -3.76 10.40
C CYS A 67 1.57 -4.36 9.96
N LEU A 68 2.62 -3.55 9.94
CA LEU A 68 3.99 -4.00 9.75
C LEU A 68 4.67 -4.08 11.12
N PHE A 69 5.54 -5.08 11.28
CA PHE A 69 6.37 -5.22 12.47
C PHE A 69 7.82 -4.97 12.05
N ALA A 70 8.45 -3.95 12.63
CA ALA A 70 9.85 -3.63 12.42
C ALA A 70 10.47 -3.28 13.77
N ASP A 71 11.63 -3.86 14.09
CA ASP A 71 12.40 -3.57 15.31
C ASP A 71 11.61 -3.66 16.63
N GLY A 72 10.61 -4.55 16.69
CA GLY A 72 9.74 -4.72 17.85
C GLY A 72 8.60 -3.70 17.95
N GLU A 73 8.52 -2.75 17.02
CA GLU A 73 7.45 -1.76 16.92
C GLU A 73 6.40 -2.18 15.87
N ARG A 74 5.13 -1.90 16.17
CA ARG A 74 4.02 -2.09 15.23
C ARG A 74 3.74 -0.78 14.52
N LEU A 75 3.93 -0.76 13.20
CA LEU A 75 3.61 0.36 12.34
C LEU A 75 2.32 0.07 11.55
N CYS A 76 1.28 0.87 11.76
CA CYS A 76 0.08 0.82 10.92
C CYS A 76 0.29 1.66 9.67
N VAL A 77 0.11 1.05 8.50
CA VAL A 77 0.38 1.64 7.19
C VAL A 77 -0.87 1.55 6.33
N ARG A 78 -1.14 2.59 5.53
CA ARG A 78 -2.30 2.61 4.62
C ARG A 78 -1.88 2.13 3.24
N VAL A 79 -2.64 1.19 2.69
CA VAL A 79 -2.44 0.62 1.35
C VAL A 79 -3.55 1.10 0.44
N LEU A 80 -3.21 1.83 -0.61
CA LEU A 80 -4.10 2.12 -1.72
C LEU A 80 -4.16 0.89 -2.65
N CYS A 81 -5.25 0.15 -2.57
CA CYS A 81 -5.52 -0.98 -3.44
C CYS A 81 -6.18 -0.49 -4.73
N VAL A 82 -5.61 -0.81 -5.88
CA VAL A 82 -6.10 -0.43 -7.21
C VAL A 82 -6.43 -1.68 -8.01
N ALA A 83 -7.69 -1.83 -8.38
CA ALA A 83 -8.13 -2.84 -9.32
C ALA A 83 -7.91 -2.34 -10.76
N GLY A 84 -7.16 -3.13 -11.53
CA GLY A 84 -7.08 -3.04 -12.99
C GLY A 84 -8.27 -3.70 -13.68
#